data_AF-A0AA88X2C8-F1
#
_entry.id   AF-A0AA88X2C8-F1
#
_cell.length_a   1.000
_cell.length_b   1.000
_cell.length_c   1.000
_cell.angle_alpha   90.00
_cell.angle_beta   90.00
_cell.angle_gamma   90.00
#
_symmetry.space_group_name_H-M   'P 1'
#
loop_
_entity.id
_entity.type
_entity.pdbx_description
1 polymer ?
#
loop_
_entity_poly.entity_id
_entity_poly.type
_entity_poly.pdbx_seq_one_letter_code
_entity_poly.pdbx_strand_id
1 'polypeptide(L)'
;MFDDFKKEMAKEFEMTDIGLMSYYLVIEVKQRDDGIFISQEAYAKEVLKRFNMENCNPLSIPLQVEKKLSRHIKEDPIDRTLFRSLVGSLRKRRSEFSPILYQNEFRYSRDNLV
;
A
#
# COMPACT_ATOMS: atom_id res chain seq x y z
N MET A 1 -4.47 -17.57 25.58
CA MET A 1 -5.39 -16.58 24.99
C MET A 1 -5.29 -16.54 23.46
N PHE A 2 -4.17 -16.14 22.86
CA PHE A 2 -4.04 -16.12 21.39
C PHE A 2 -3.96 -17.52 20.77
N ASP A 3 -3.26 -18.45 21.42
CA ASP A 3 -3.18 -19.83 20.94
C ASP A 3 -4.51 -20.59 21.06
N ASP A 4 -5.31 -20.28 22.08
CA ASP A 4 -6.64 -20.86 22.25
C ASP A 4 -7.58 -20.35 21.15
N PHE A 5 -7.49 -19.06 20.80
CA PHE A 5 -8.21 -18.49 19.68
C PHE A 5 -7.81 -19.13 18.34
N LYS A 6 -6.50 -19.32 18.09
CA LYS A 6 -6.01 -20.03 16.90
C LYS A 6 -6.59 -21.44 16.80
N LYS A 7 -6.65 -22.16 17.92
CA LYS A 7 -7.20 -23.52 17.97
C LYS A 7 -8.69 -23.54 17.65
N GLU A 8 -9.48 -22.62 18.19
CA GLU A 8 -10.91 -22.55 17.87
C GLU A 8 -11.15 -22.19 16.41
N MET A 9 -10.41 -21.21 15.86
CA MET A 9 -10.52 -20.85 14.45
C MET A 9 -10.09 -22.00 13.52
N ALA A 10 -9.12 -22.82 13.91
CA ALA A 10 -8.65 -23.95 13.10
C ALA A 10 -9.62 -25.14 13.11
N LYS A 11 -10.60 -25.18 14.02
CA LYS A 11 -11.66 -26.19 14.02
C LYS A 11 -12.74 -25.88 12.98
N GLU A 12 -13.06 -24.61 12.80
CA GLU A 12 -14.11 -24.14 11.88
C GLU A 12 -13.59 -23.84 10.48
N PHE A 13 -12.31 -23.47 10.35
CA PHE A 13 -11.70 -23.07 9.08
C PHE A 13 -10.38 -23.82 8.85
N GLU A 14 -10.11 -24.23 7.60
CA GLU A 14 -8.80 -24.72 7.19
C GLU A 14 -7.76 -23.60 7.30
N MET A 15 -7.13 -23.48 8.47
CA MET A 15 -6.10 -22.49 8.74
C MET A 15 -4.72 -23.13 8.85
N THR A 16 -3.74 -22.50 8.22
CA THR A 16 -2.32 -22.79 8.42
C THR A 16 -1.69 -21.62 9.15
N ASP A 17 -0.99 -21.88 10.27
CA ASP A 17 -0.21 -20.86 10.95
C ASP A 17 1.08 -20.60 10.18
N ILE A 18 1.15 -19.44 9.54
CA ILE A 18 2.31 -18.98 8.77
C ILE A 18 3.33 -18.22 9.63
N GLY A 19 3.13 -18.17 10.96
CA GLY A 19 3.99 -17.48 11.90
C GLY A 19 3.85 -15.95 11.82
N LEU A 20 4.95 -15.24 12.05
CA LEU A 20 4.95 -13.77 12.02
C LEU A 20 4.74 -13.26 10.59
N MET A 21 3.68 -12.48 10.43
CA MET A 21 3.36 -11.80 9.17
C MET A 21 4.54 -10.96 8.68
N SER A 22 5.08 -11.34 7.52
CA SER A 22 6.19 -10.64 6.86
C SER A 22 5.71 -9.77 5.70
N TYR A 23 4.57 -10.12 5.08
CA TYR A 23 3.97 -9.36 3.99
C TYR A 23 2.44 -9.37 4.09
N TYR A 24 1.82 -8.22 3.90
CA TYR A 24 0.36 -8.09 3.79
C TYR A 24 -0.01 -7.11 2.68
N LEU A 25 -0.79 -7.57 1.69
CA LEU A 25 -1.24 -6.73 0.56
C LEU A 25 -0.11 -5.89 -0.06
N VAL A 26 1.09 -6.48 -0.13
CA VAL A 26 2.32 -5.88 -0.67
C VAL A 26 2.85 -4.71 0.17
N ILE A 27 2.66 -4.81 1.47
CA ILE A 27 3.33 -4.04 2.52
C ILE A 27 4.25 -5.02 3.25
N GLU A 28 5.52 -4.69 3.32
CA GLU A 28 6.51 -5.44 4.09
C GLU A 28 6.34 -5.09 5.57
N VAL A 29 6.17 -6.11 6.40
CA VAL A 29 6.00 -5.99 7.85
C VAL A 29 7.21 -6.63 8.52
N LYS A 30 8.00 -5.81 9.22
CA LYS A 30 9.16 -6.23 9.99
C LYS A 30 8.81 -6.14 11.46
N GLN A 31 8.49 -7.27 12.06
CA GLN A 31 8.22 -7.38 13.49
C GLN A 31 9.56 -7.61 14.20
N ARG A 32 9.89 -6.74 15.14
CA ARG A 32 11.12 -6.76 15.94
C ARG A 32 10.76 -6.53 17.40
N ASP A 33 11.71 -6.77 18.29
CA ASP A 33 11.50 -6.59 19.74
C ASP A 33 11.19 -5.12 20.11
N ASP A 34 11.66 -4.17 19.30
CA ASP A 34 11.40 -2.73 19.45
C ASP A 34 10.09 -2.26 18.80
N GLY A 35 9.37 -3.14 18.10
CA GLY A 35 8.04 -2.85 17.55
C GLY A 35 7.80 -3.41 16.14
N ILE A 36 6.73 -2.93 15.52
CA ILE A 36 6.32 -3.35 14.17
C ILE A 36 6.66 -2.22 13.18
N PHE A 37 7.59 -2.51 12.27
CA PHE A 37 7.94 -1.60 11.18
C PHE A 37 7.21 -2.01 9.90
N ILE A 38 6.63 -1.02 9.24
CA ILE A 38 5.82 -1.21 8.04
C ILE A 38 6.48 -0.44 6.90
N SER A 39 6.80 -1.12 5.80
CA SER A 39 7.49 -0.52 4.65
C SER A 39 6.83 -0.93 3.33
N GLN A 40 6.82 -0.01 2.37
CA GLN A 40 6.47 -0.29 0.97
C GLN A 40 7.70 -0.20 0.05
N GLU A 41 8.91 -0.20 0.62
CA GLU A 41 10.16 -0.03 -0.12
C GLU A 41 10.33 -1.08 -1.24
N ALA A 42 10.05 -2.35 -0.94
CA ALA A 42 10.12 -3.43 -1.93
C ALA A 42 9.22 -3.15 -3.15
N TYR A 43 8.01 -2.66 -2.90
CA TYR A 43 7.09 -2.29 -3.98
C TYR A 43 7.54 -1.05 -4.74
N ALA A 44 8.03 -0.02 -4.04
CA ALA A 44 8.56 1.16 -4.70
C ALA A 44 9.70 0.79 -5.66
N LYS A 45 10.58 -0.13 -5.25
CA LYS A 45 11.64 -0.68 -6.11
C LYS A 45 11.07 -1.41 -7.33
N GLU A 46 10.05 -2.24 -7.16
CA GLU A 46 9.40 -2.91 -8.30
C GLU A 46 8.75 -1.94 -9.29
N VAL A 47 8.12 -0.87 -8.80
CA VAL A 47 7.56 0.17 -9.67
C VAL A 47 8.68 0.88 -10.43
N LEU A 48 9.74 1.30 -9.74
CA LEU A 48 10.89 1.93 -10.41
C LEU A 48 11.50 1.02 -11.48
N LYS A 49 11.67 -0.27 -11.17
CA LYS A 49 12.12 -1.29 -12.12
C LYS A 49 11.24 -1.38 -13.36
N ARG A 50 9.92 -1.47 -13.16
CA ARG A 50 8.95 -1.62 -14.26
C ARG A 50 8.99 -0.46 -15.25
N PHE A 51 9.32 0.74 -14.80
CA PHE A 51 9.40 1.94 -15.63
C PHE A 51 10.84 2.32 -16.02
N ASN A 52 11.83 1.44 -15.80
CA ASN A 52 13.26 1.69 -16.04
C ASN A 52 13.81 2.94 -15.31
N MET A 53 13.29 3.20 -14.11
CA MET A 53 13.64 4.34 -13.25
C MET A 53 14.56 3.97 -12.08
N GLU A 54 15.16 2.78 -12.10
CA GLU A 54 16.03 2.29 -11.00
C GLU A 54 17.24 3.22 -10.75
N ASN A 55 17.76 3.84 -11.80
CA ASN A 55 18.91 4.75 -11.75
C ASN A 55 18.50 6.23 -11.70
N CYS A 56 17.22 6.54 -11.52
CA CYS A 56 16.78 7.92 -11.39
C CYS A 56 17.30 8.53 -10.09
N ASN A 57 17.74 9.79 -10.16
CA ASN A 57 18.32 10.47 -9.00
C ASN A 57 17.24 10.69 -7.93
N PRO A 58 17.43 10.23 -6.68
CA PRO A 58 16.43 10.37 -5.65
C PRO A 58 16.25 11.85 -5.28
N LEU A 59 15.01 12.33 -5.27
CA LEU A 59 14.65 13.65 -4.78
C LEU A 59 14.05 13.53 -3.39
N SER A 60 14.65 14.17 -2.39
CA SER A 60 14.15 14.19 -1.01
C SER A 60 13.05 15.23 -0.78
N ILE A 61 12.24 15.51 -1.81
CA ILE A 61 11.19 16.53 -1.73
C ILE A 61 9.93 15.83 -1.21
N PRO A 62 9.39 16.19 -0.03
CA PRO A 62 8.09 15.70 0.39
C PRO A 62 7.07 16.11 -0.67
N LEU A 63 6.30 15.15 -1.17
CA LEU A 63 5.32 15.35 -2.23
C LEU A 63 4.31 16.41 -1.77
N GLN A 64 4.49 17.67 -2.19
CA GLN A 64 3.53 18.73 -1.93
C GLN A 64 2.24 18.38 -2.67
N VAL A 65 1.18 18.11 -1.89
CA VAL A 65 -0.15 17.72 -2.40
C VAL A 65 -0.81 18.84 -3.21
N GLU A 66 -0.35 20.08 -3.04
CA GLU A 66 -0.95 21.27 -3.65
C GLU A 66 0.07 22.09 -4.45
N LYS A 67 0.41 21.63 -5.65
CA LYS A 67 0.88 22.55 -6.70
C LYS A 67 -0.17 22.64 -7.79
N LYS A 68 -0.77 23.83 -7.95
CA LYS A 68 -1.54 24.17 -9.15
C LYS A 68 -0.62 23.95 -10.35
N LEU A 69 -0.97 22.99 -11.20
CA LEU A 69 -0.25 22.71 -12.44
C LEU A 69 -0.37 23.94 -13.35
N SER A 70 0.69 24.77 -13.42
CA SER A 70 0.79 25.86 -14.38
C SER A 70 1.28 25.29 -15.71
N ARG A 71 0.48 25.45 -16.77
CA ARG A 71 0.81 24.96 -18.10
C ARG A 71 1.89 25.86 -18.74
N HIS A 72 3.17 25.55 -18.52
CA HIS A 72 4.25 26.12 -19.32
C HIS A 72 4.47 25.23 -20.55
N ILE A 73 3.91 25.64 -21.69
CA ILE A 73 3.98 24.91 -22.95
C ILE A 73 5.34 25.15 -23.60
N LYS A 74 6.35 24.37 -23.22
CA LYS A 74 7.55 24.05 -24.03
C LYS A 74 8.17 22.76 -23.51
N GLU A 75 7.47 21.64 -23.67
CA GLU A 75 8.03 20.33 -23.30
C GLU A 75 7.78 19.33 -24.42
N ASP A 76 8.77 18.44 -24.60
CA ASP A 76 8.74 17.34 -25.56
C ASP A 76 7.46 16.49 -25.40
N PRO A 77 7.00 15.82 -26.46
CA PRO A 77 5.80 14.99 -26.38
C PRO A 77 5.99 13.86 -25.36
N ILE A 78 5.48 14.07 -24.14
CA ILE A 78 5.40 13.04 -23.11
C ILE A 78 4.43 11.96 -23.58
N ASP A 79 4.86 10.69 -23.54
CA ASP A 79 3.96 9.57 -23.77
C ASP A 79 2.89 9.52 -22.66
N ARG A 80 1.70 10.00 -23.02
CA ARG A 80 0.53 10.04 -22.14
C ARG A 80 0.15 8.65 -21.62
N THR A 81 0.44 7.60 -22.38
CA THR A 81 0.11 6.21 -22.01
C THR A 81 1.01 5.75 -20.88
N LEU A 82 2.33 5.98 -21.01
CA LEU A 82 3.30 5.65 -19.98
C LEU A 82 3.04 6.42 -18.68
N PHE A 83 2.79 7.73 -18.78
CA PHE A 83 2.47 8.54 -17.61
C PHE A 83 1.18 8.09 -16.91
N ARG A 84 0.11 7.81 -17.66
CA ARG A 84 -1.15 7.29 -17.10
C ARG A 84 -0.98 5.90 -16.50
N SER A 85 -0.13 5.05 -17.09
CA SER A 85 0.20 3.72 -16.57
C SER A 85 0.96 3.82 -15.24
N LEU A 86 1.93 4.73 -15.14
CA LEU A 86 2.70 4.99 -13.91
C LEU A 86 1.77 5.50 -12.79
N VAL A 87 1.03 6.58 -13.06
CA VAL A 87 0.05 7.13 -12.10
C VAL A 87 -1.01 6.09 -11.74
N GLY A 88 -1.46 5.28 -12.71
CA GLY A 88 -2.41 4.20 -12.50
C GLY A 88 -1.87 3.10 -11.59
N SER A 89 -0.60 2.70 -11.75
CA SER A 89 0.04 1.70 -10.90
C SER A 89 0.16 2.17 -9.45
N LEU A 90 0.49 3.45 -9.24
CA LEU A 90 0.53 4.08 -7.92
C LEU A 90 -0.89 4.25 -7.33
N ARG A 91 -1.89 4.62 -8.15
CA ARG A 91 -3.26 4.90 -7.71
C ARG A 91 -4.11 3.64 -7.46
N LYS A 92 -3.92 2.57 -8.25
CA LYS A 92 -4.67 1.31 -8.11
C LYS A 92 -4.62 0.78 -6.67
N ARG A 93 -3.48 0.96 -6.00
CA ARG A 93 -3.29 0.71 -4.57
C ARG A 93 -4.26 1.51 -3.68
N ARG A 94 -4.37 2.83 -3.88
CA ARG A 94 -5.20 3.69 -3.03
C ARG A 94 -6.70 3.36 -3.15
N SER A 95 -7.17 2.93 -4.32
CA SER A 95 -8.60 2.62 -4.52
C SER A 95 -9.03 1.22 -4.12
N GLU A 96 -8.12 0.24 -3.95
CA GLU A 96 -8.49 -1.06 -3.35
C GLU A 96 -8.59 -0.95 -1.81
N PHE A 97 -7.84 -0.02 -1.20
CA PHE A 97 -7.95 0.30 0.23
C PHE A 97 -9.16 1.17 0.57
N SER A 98 -9.58 2.08 -0.33
CA SER A 98 -10.68 3.01 -0.01
C SER A 98 -12.00 2.30 0.31
N PRO A 99 -12.49 1.31 -0.47
CA PRO A 99 -13.70 0.57 -0.13
C PRO A 99 -13.56 -0.20 1.18
N ILE A 100 -12.39 -0.78 1.48
CA ILE A 100 -12.16 -1.58 2.69
C ILE A 100 -12.09 -0.69 3.94
N LEU A 101 -11.44 0.47 3.85
CA LEU A 101 -11.35 1.43 4.95
C LEU A 101 -12.71 2.07 5.23
N TYR A 102 -13.46 2.48 4.20
CA TYR A 102 -14.81 3.00 4.39
C TYR A 102 -15.74 1.91 4.94
N GLN A 103 -15.71 0.68 4.42
CA GLN A 103 -16.56 -0.39 4.95
C GLN A 103 -16.21 -0.74 6.40
N ASN A 104 -14.94 -0.74 6.80
CA ASN A 104 -14.53 -1.02 8.18
C ASN A 104 -14.90 0.13 9.14
N GLU A 105 -14.78 1.40 8.74
CA GLU A 105 -15.24 2.53 9.56
C GLU A 105 -16.76 2.54 9.74
N PHE A 106 -17.54 2.23 8.69
CA PHE A 106 -19.00 2.10 8.79
C PHE A 106 -19.43 0.88 9.63
N ARG A 107 -18.68 -0.22 9.59
CA ARG A 107 -18.95 -1.41 10.42
C ARG A 107 -18.63 -1.15 11.89
N TYR A 108 -17.49 -0.53 12.18
CA TYR A 108 -17.10 -0.11 13.54
C TYR A 108 -18.07 0.91 14.16
N SER A 109 -18.66 1.79 13.32
CA SER A 109 -19.67 2.75 13.78
C SER A 109 -21.06 2.14 14.00
N ARG A 110 -21.39 1.00 13.35
CA ARG A 110 -22.63 0.27 13.64
C ARG A 110 -22.52 -0.65 14.86
N ASP A 111 -21.33 -1.22 15.08
CA ASP A 111 -21.11 -2.20 16.15
C ASP A 111 -20.85 -1.54 17.53
N ASN A 112 -20.69 -0.21 17.60
CA ASN A 112 -20.54 0.57 18.85
C ASN A 112 -21.80 1.40 19.22
N LEU A 113 -22.96 1.06 18.65
CA LEU A 113 -24.26 1.67 18.95
C LEU A 113 -25.31 0.61 19.29
N VAL A 114 -25.01 -0.30 20.23
CA VAL A 114 -25.98 -0.98 21.12
C VAL A 114 -25.30 -1.28 22.45
#